data_AF-A0ABD6A653-F1
#
_entry.id   AF-A0ABD6A653-F1
#
_cell.length_a   1.000
_cell.length_b   1.000
_cell.length_c   1.000
_cell.angle_alpha   90.00
_cell.angle_beta   90.00
_cell.angle_gamma   90.00
#
_symmetry.space_group_name_H-M   'P 1'
#
loop_
_entity.id
_entity.type
_entity.pdbx_description
1 polymer ?
#
loop_
_entity_poly.entity_id
_entity_poly.type
_entity_poly.pdbx_seq_one_letter_code
_entity_poly.pdbx_strand_id
1 'polypeptide(L)' 'MAAPAPSPESVERYVTAHCTSPERTVFTESKNPDGWIATDLVVDVDR' A
#
# COMPACT_ATOMS: atom_id res chain seq x y z
N MET A 1 -9.79 10.36 -30.15
CA MET A 1 -8.43 9.94 -29.79
C MET A 1 -8.55 8.95 -28.65
N ALA A 2 -8.00 7.73 -28.76
CA ALA A 2 -8.01 6.76 -27.68
C ALA A 2 -6.98 7.18 -26.62
N ALA A 3 -7.33 7.09 -25.34
CA ALA A 3 -6.39 7.32 -24.25
C ALA A 3 -5.26 6.27 -24.33
N PRO A 4 -4.00 6.64 -23.98
CA PRO A 4 -2.91 5.68 -23.94
C PRO A 4 -3.24 4.57 -22.95
N ALA A 5 -2.89 3.33 -23.29
CA ALA A 5 -2.99 2.21 -22.37
C ALA A 5 -2.20 2.54 -21.08
N PRO A 6 -2.71 2.17 -19.90
CA PRO A 6 -1.99 2.43 -18.65
C PRO A 6 -0.59 1.82 -18.73
N SER A 7 0.43 2.58 -18.31
CA SER A 7 1.77 2.02 -18.19
C SER A 7 1.75 0.88 -17.18
N PRO A 8 2.61 -0.14 -17.29
CA PRO A 8 2.72 -1.21 -16.28
C PRO A 8 3.15 -0.67 -14.89
N GLU A 9 3.55 0.60 -14.83
CA GLU A 9 3.96 1.33 -13.64
C GLU A 9 2.77 1.97 -12.90
N SER A 10 1.67 2.21 -13.63
CA SER A 10 0.37 2.59 -13.09
C SER A 10 -0.39 1.35 -12.60
N VAL A 11 0.27 0.51 -11.81
CA VAL A 11 -0.45 -0.45 -10.97
C VAL A 11 -1.26 0.41 -10.02
N GLU A 12 -2.58 0.39 -10.18
CA GLU A 12 -3.50 1.09 -9.29
C GLU A 12 -3.37 0.43 -7.91
N ARG A 13 -2.46 0.96 -7.09
CA ARG A 13 -2.15 0.45 -5.74
C ARG A 13 -3.26 0.95 -4.83
N TYR A 14 -4.39 0.26 -4.87
CA TYR A 14 -5.50 0.49 -3.98
C TYR A 14 -5.10 0.06 -2.56
N VAL A 15 -4.77 1.06 -1.74
CA VAL A 15 -4.52 0.92 -0.31
C VAL A 15 -5.84 1.21 0.44
N THR A 16 -6.20 0.32 1.35
CA THR A 16 -7.38 0.46 2.22
C THR A 16 -6.93 0.80 3.64
N ALA A 17 -7.64 1.70 4.32
CA ALA A 17 -7.42 2.01 5.73
C ALA A 17 -8.40 1.22 6.61
N HIS A 18 -7.88 0.53 7.62
CA HIS A 18 -8.64 -0.22 8.61
C HIS A 18 -8.38 0.35 10.00
N CYS A 19 -9.44 0.77 10.69
CA CYS A 19 -9.36 1.25 12.06
C CYS A 19 -10.16 0.31 12.97
N THR A 20 -9.47 -0.45 13.81
CA THR A 20 -10.11 -1.27 14.86
C THR A 20 -10.23 -0.54 16.19
N SER A 21 -9.57 0.62 16.32
CA SER A 21 -9.69 1.56 17.43
C SER A 21 -9.51 3.00 16.93
N PRO A 22 -10.04 4.03 17.61
CA PRO A 22 -9.91 5.43 17.19
C PRO A 22 -8.46 5.92 17.09
N GLU A 23 -7.55 5.27 17.83
CA GLU A 23 -6.17 5.69 17.98
C GLU A 23 -5.23 5.00 16.99
N ARG A 24 -5.71 3.99 16.25
CA ARG A 24 -4.86 3.14 15.39
C ARG A 24 -5.52 2.86 14.04
N THR A 25 -4.77 3.17 13.00
CA THR A 25 -5.12 2.91 11.60
C THR A 25 -4.06 2.02 10.97
N VAL A 26 -4.48 0.93 10.35
CA VAL A 26 -3.61 0.03 9.57
C VAL A 26 -3.95 0.18 8.11
N PHE A 27 -2.94 0.26 7.25
CA PHE A 27 -3.10 0.31 5.80
C PHE A 27 -2.81 -1.06 5.19
N THR A 28 -3.69 -1.54 4.31
CA THR A 28 -3.54 -2.82 3.61
C THR A 28 -3.65 -2.62 2.11
N GLU A 29 -2.89 -3.39 1.34
CA GLU A 29 -3.06 -3.43 -0.12
C GLU A 29 -4.14 -4.45 -0.47
N SER A 30 -4.87 -4.21 -1.57
CA SER A 30 -6.02 -5.05 -1.99
C SER A 30 -5.71 -6.54 -2.23
N LYS A 31 -4.44 -6.95 -2.21
CA LYS A 31 -3.98 -8.33 -2.35
C LYS A 31 -3.01 -8.77 -1.23
N ASN A 32 -2.98 -8.01 -0.13
CA ASN A 32 -2.18 -8.31 1.05
C ASN A 32 -3.03 -8.18 2.33
N PRO A 33 -4.10 -8.98 2.48
CA PRO A 33 -5.01 -8.89 3.61
C PRO A 33 -4.34 -9.27 4.94
N ASP A 34 -3.32 -10.13 4.88
CA ASP A 34 -2.55 -10.53 6.05
C ASP A 34 -1.55 -9.45 6.49
N GLY A 35 -1.35 -8.41 5.67
CA GLY A 35 -0.46 -7.29 5.98
C GLY A 35 1.02 -7.68 6.01
N TRP A 36 1.42 -8.71 5.26
CA TRP A 36 2.80 -9.16 5.20
C TRP A 36 3.60 -8.20 4.32
N ILE A 37 4.35 -7.30 4.93
CA ILE A 37 5.26 -6.40 4.23
C ILE A 37 6.63 -7.06 4.25
N ALA A 38 6.95 -7.81 3.19
CA ALA A 38 8.32 -8.24 2.96
C ALA A 38 9.10 -7.04 2.43
N THR A 39 9.99 -6.48 3.25
CA THR A 39 10.94 -5.46 2.82
C THR A 39 12.33 -6.06 2.78
N ASP A 40 13.01 -5.89 1.65
CA ASP A 40 14.44 -6.14 1.49
C ASP A 40 15.29 -4.96 1.97
N LEU A 41 14.64 -3.82 2.27
CA LEU A 41 15.26 -2.59 2.73
C LEU A 41 14.81 -2.25 4.17
N VAL A 42 15.78 -2.19 5.08
CA VAL A 42 15.59 -1.65 6.43
C VAL A 42 16.22 -0.26 6.45
N VAL A 43 15.45 0.74 6.87
CA VAL A 43 15.94 2.12 7.06
C VAL A 43 16.05 2.42 8.55
N ASP A 44 17.09 3.16 8.94
CA ASP A 44 17.21 3.67 10.31
C ASP A 44 16.13 4.74 10.55
N VAL A 45 15.50 4.67 11.72
CA VAL A 45 14.52 5.67 12.15
C VAL A 45 15.27 6.80 12.83
N ASP A 46 15.42 7.92 12.12
CA ASP A 46 15.82 9.17 12.74
C ASP A 46 14.66 9.74 13.58
N ARG A 47 15.01 10.20 14.79
CA ARG A 47 14.08 10.77 15.77
C ARG A 47 13.77 12.23 15.51
#